data_AF-A0AA43A8Y0-F1
#
_entry.id   AF-A0AA43A8Y0-F1
#
_cell.length_a   1.000
_cell.length_b   1.000
_cell.length_c   1.000
_cell.angle_alpha   90.00
_cell.angle_beta   90.00
_cell.angle_gamma   90.00
#
_symmetry.space_group_name_H-M   'P 1'
#
loop_
_entity.id
_entity.type
_entity.pdbx_description
1 polymer ?
#
loop_
_entity_poly.entity_id
_entity_poly.type
_entity_poly.pdbx_seq_one_letter_code
_entity_poly.pdbx_strand_id
1 'polypeptide(L)'
;MKKITVFALISVFLLVTCIDIFAVELNPNGFPSGEHYNLNIHGKKDSYSCSEQEYDVYGEPVYGNSIFVPENGQGSIYVESGKGKRAEAITELQVTDPCAFDGNGATLKLPPNKNGYNVYARVLAKPTDEPYIGLEPSLYMVQDEDGNDLLFLGLVTDQGFETPTVSVTRKKGKSKAVDISGMFQWSGTVCYFEEPTDGYESSSTVCCVDSDLDGILDDCTPATVDTSTELSTCEEGSEELTTYCKSFTAEWIFNAADYITMLMESDNNGVKLLQIRFYPN
;
A
#
# COMPACT_ATOMS: atom_id res chain seq x y z
N MET A 1 -80.36 7.12 12.48
CA MET A 1 -79.11 7.72 11.99
C MET A 1 -78.05 7.58 13.07
N LYS A 2 -77.14 6.60 12.96
CA LYS A 2 -75.97 6.46 13.85
C LYS A 2 -74.76 6.21 12.96
N LYS A 3 -73.80 7.13 13.05
CA LYS A 3 -72.56 7.17 12.27
C LYS A 3 -71.62 6.08 12.76
N ILE A 4 -71.09 5.26 11.85
CA ILE A 4 -70.00 4.32 12.13
C ILE A 4 -68.70 5.05 11.78
N THR A 5 -67.90 5.32 12.80
CA THR A 5 -66.59 5.94 12.70
C THR A 5 -65.56 4.85 12.40
N VAL A 6 -64.90 4.93 11.24
CA VAL A 6 -63.80 4.03 10.85
C VAL A 6 -62.52 4.55 11.49
N PHE A 7 -61.91 3.77 12.37
CA PHE A 7 -60.56 4.01 12.90
C PHE A 7 -59.54 3.36 11.94
N ALA A 8 -58.74 4.18 11.29
CA ALA A 8 -57.60 3.74 10.48
C ALA A 8 -56.43 3.36 11.41
N LEU A 9 -56.00 2.12 11.35
CA LEU A 9 -54.85 1.59 12.09
C LEU A 9 -53.60 1.81 11.24
N ILE A 10 -52.81 2.84 11.57
CA ILE A 10 -51.52 3.11 10.92
C ILE A 10 -50.50 2.15 11.54
N SER A 11 -50.19 1.07 10.82
CA SER A 11 -49.08 0.18 11.13
C SER A 11 -47.79 0.86 10.70
N VAL A 12 -47.02 1.36 11.67
CA VAL A 12 -45.67 1.85 11.47
C VAL A 12 -44.76 0.63 11.26
N PHE A 13 -44.50 0.31 9.99
CA PHE A 13 -43.51 -0.69 9.61
C PHE A 13 -42.12 -0.07 9.81
N LEU A 14 -41.45 -0.44 10.90
CA LEU A 14 -40.05 -0.12 11.12
C LEU A 14 -39.22 -0.93 10.11
N LEU A 15 -38.84 -0.30 9.00
CA LEU A 15 -37.89 -0.85 8.04
C LEU A 15 -36.50 -0.84 8.70
N VAL A 16 -36.20 -1.91 9.42
CA VAL A 16 -34.82 -2.27 9.77
C VAL A 16 -34.17 -2.69 8.46
N THR A 17 -33.46 -1.78 7.81
CA THR A 17 -32.57 -2.12 6.70
C THR A 17 -31.44 -2.95 7.27
N CYS A 18 -31.59 -4.28 7.21
CA CYS A 18 -30.50 -5.21 7.36
C CYS A 18 -29.54 -4.89 6.22
N ILE A 19 -28.42 -4.26 6.54
CA ILE A 19 -27.32 -4.11 5.60
C ILE A 19 -26.77 -5.54 5.46
N ASP A 20 -27.03 -6.16 4.32
CA ASP A 20 -26.45 -7.46 3.99
C ASP A 20 -24.92 -7.29 3.94
N ILE A 21 -24.25 -7.70 5.01
CA ILE A 21 -22.81 -7.91 4.99
C ILE A 21 -22.62 -9.15 4.12
N PHE A 22 -22.26 -8.96 2.84
CA PHE A 22 -21.89 -10.06 1.97
C PHE A 22 -20.65 -10.74 2.58
N ALA A 23 -20.84 -11.88 3.23
CA ALA A 23 -19.73 -12.71 3.69
C ALA A 23 -19.02 -13.26 2.45
N VAL A 24 -17.73 -12.90 2.29
CA VAL A 24 -16.89 -13.41 1.19
C VAL A 24 -16.83 -14.93 1.27
N GLU A 25 -17.22 -15.63 0.21
CA GLU A 25 -17.20 -17.10 0.16
C GLU A 25 -15.74 -17.59 0.01
N LEU A 26 -15.19 -18.14 1.10
CA LEU A 26 -13.84 -18.68 1.13
C LEU A 26 -13.83 -20.15 0.67
N ASN A 27 -12.92 -20.47 -0.23
CA ASN A 27 -12.67 -21.85 -0.66
C ASN A 27 -12.00 -22.68 0.46
N PRO A 28 -11.86 -24.02 0.32
CA PRO A 28 -11.27 -24.88 1.35
C PRO A 28 -9.82 -24.53 1.74
N ASN A 29 -9.11 -23.76 0.91
CA ASN A 29 -7.76 -23.26 1.17
C ASN A 29 -7.75 -21.90 1.90
N GLY A 30 -8.91 -21.32 2.20
CA GLY A 30 -9.07 -20.05 2.90
C GLY A 30 -9.00 -18.82 1.99
N PHE A 31 -8.90 -19.00 0.67
CA PHE A 31 -8.89 -17.90 -0.29
C PHE A 31 -10.30 -17.59 -0.80
N PRO A 32 -10.64 -16.33 -1.09
CA PRO A 32 -11.84 -16.01 -1.86
C PRO A 32 -11.82 -16.67 -3.25
N SER A 33 -13.01 -16.91 -3.80
CA SER A 33 -13.17 -17.25 -5.22
C SER A 33 -13.21 -15.98 -6.07
N GLY A 34 -12.67 -16.02 -7.29
CA GLY A 34 -12.69 -14.89 -8.22
C GLY A 34 -11.35 -14.64 -8.92
N GLU A 35 -11.35 -13.63 -9.79
CA GLU A 35 -10.14 -13.12 -10.44
C GLU A 35 -9.19 -12.50 -9.40
N HIS A 36 -7.89 -12.76 -9.57
CA HIS A 36 -6.86 -12.28 -8.65
C HIS A 36 -5.49 -12.29 -9.33
N TYR A 37 -4.62 -11.42 -8.85
CA TYR A 37 -3.18 -11.53 -9.11
C TYR A 37 -2.55 -12.43 -8.06
N ASN A 38 -1.57 -13.24 -8.46
CA ASN A 38 -0.88 -14.16 -7.58
C ASN A 38 0.60 -13.80 -7.52
N LEU A 39 1.12 -13.50 -6.34
CA LEU A 39 2.55 -13.33 -6.05
C LEU A 39 3.06 -14.52 -5.25
N ASN A 40 4.24 -15.01 -5.60
CA ASN A 40 4.91 -16.10 -4.91
C ASN A 40 6.24 -15.60 -4.34
N ILE A 41 6.40 -15.63 -3.02
CA ILE A 41 7.66 -15.32 -2.34
C ILE A 41 8.33 -16.63 -1.95
N HIS A 42 9.50 -16.90 -2.51
CA HIS A 42 10.24 -18.14 -2.32
C HIS A 42 11.41 -17.90 -1.37
N GLY A 43 11.43 -18.62 -0.25
CA GLY A 43 12.61 -18.65 0.63
C GLY A 43 13.71 -19.52 0.03
N LYS A 44 14.88 -18.93 -0.20
CA LYS A 44 16.05 -19.59 -0.79
C LYS A 44 17.27 -19.47 0.13
N LYS A 45 18.19 -20.43 0.02
CA LYS A 45 19.45 -20.39 0.76
C LYS A 45 20.34 -19.26 0.24
N ASP A 46 21.24 -18.75 1.08
CA ASP A 46 22.14 -17.63 0.77
C ASP A 46 23.02 -17.83 -0.46
N SER A 47 23.24 -19.09 -0.88
CA SER A 47 23.97 -19.40 -2.12
C SER A 47 23.11 -19.32 -3.39
N TYR A 48 21.87 -18.87 -3.29
CA TYR A 48 20.96 -18.76 -4.42
C TYR A 48 21.32 -17.56 -5.28
N SER A 49 21.41 -17.79 -6.59
CA SER A 49 21.58 -16.74 -7.58
C SER A 49 20.27 -16.63 -8.35
N CYS A 50 19.76 -15.40 -8.45
CA CYS A 50 18.56 -15.09 -9.19
C CYS A 50 18.82 -15.24 -10.70
N SER A 51 17.81 -15.69 -11.43
CA SER A 51 17.85 -15.76 -12.88
C SER A 51 17.86 -14.35 -13.48
N GLU A 52 18.58 -14.19 -14.59
CA GLU A 52 18.53 -12.95 -15.38
C GLU A 52 17.11 -12.71 -15.93
N GLN A 53 16.79 -11.44 -16.18
CA GLN A 53 15.53 -11.03 -16.80
C GLN A 53 15.38 -11.72 -18.18
N GLU A 54 14.26 -12.40 -18.38
CA GLU A 54 13.93 -13.00 -19.66
C GLU A 54 13.31 -11.94 -20.59
N TYR A 55 13.56 -12.06 -21.90
CA TYR A 55 13.00 -11.20 -22.93
C TYR A 55 12.29 -12.04 -23.99
N ASP A 56 11.21 -11.52 -24.54
CA ASP A 56 10.44 -12.19 -25.58
C ASP A 56 11.10 -12.03 -26.98
N VAL A 57 10.42 -12.53 -28.01
CA VAL A 57 10.92 -12.47 -29.40
C VAL A 57 11.00 -11.04 -29.96
N TYR A 58 10.37 -10.06 -29.31
CA TYR A 58 10.37 -8.65 -29.68
C TYR A 58 11.36 -7.83 -28.85
N GLY A 59 12.02 -8.45 -27.86
CA GLY A 59 12.95 -7.78 -26.95
C GLY A 59 12.27 -7.12 -25.76
N GLU A 60 11.00 -7.41 -25.52
CA GLU A 60 10.27 -6.91 -24.35
C GLU A 60 10.51 -7.83 -23.13
N PRO A 61 10.69 -7.26 -21.93
CA PRO A 61 10.92 -8.05 -20.73
C PRO A 61 9.69 -8.92 -20.40
N VAL A 62 9.91 -10.21 -20.14
CA VAL A 62 8.89 -11.15 -19.70
C VAL A 62 8.86 -11.15 -18.18
N TYR A 63 7.80 -10.61 -17.61
CA TYR A 63 7.66 -10.53 -16.17
C TYR A 63 7.01 -11.78 -15.58
N GLY A 64 7.59 -12.22 -14.46
CA GLY A 64 7.05 -13.29 -13.65
C GLY A 64 6.24 -12.77 -12.47
N ASN A 65 5.86 -13.70 -11.60
CA ASN A 65 5.17 -13.41 -10.35
C ASN A 65 5.89 -14.00 -9.13
N SER A 66 7.20 -14.21 -9.23
CA SER A 66 7.99 -14.86 -8.20
C SER A 66 9.13 -13.96 -7.72
N ILE A 67 9.21 -13.79 -6.41
CA ILE A 67 10.29 -13.09 -5.71
C ILE A 67 11.08 -14.10 -4.88
N PHE A 68 12.38 -13.90 -4.75
CA PHE A 68 13.29 -14.74 -3.98
C PHE A 68 13.85 -13.94 -2.80
N VAL A 69 13.59 -14.42 -1.59
CA VAL A 69 14.09 -13.85 -0.33
C VAL A 69 14.95 -14.87 0.41
N PRO A 70 15.82 -14.44 1.34
CA PRO A 70 16.50 -15.35 2.24
C PRO A 70 15.53 -16.29 2.93
N GLU A 71 15.88 -17.57 3.02
CA GLU A 71 15.12 -18.57 3.75
C GLU A 71 15.19 -18.32 5.26
N ASN A 72 16.29 -17.73 5.72
CA ASN A 72 16.50 -17.33 7.10
C ASN A 72 17.07 -15.91 7.11
N GLY A 73 16.35 -14.95 7.69
CA GLY A 73 16.75 -13.56 7.77
C GLY A 73 15.89 -12.62 6.94
N GLN A 74 16.41 -11.42 6.70
CA GLN A 74 15.67 -10.30 6.14
C GLN A 74 15.80 -10.20 4.61
N GLY A 75 14.73 -9.77 3.96
CA GLY A 75 14.75 -9.41 2.54
C GLY A 75 13.82 -8.24 2.24
N SER A 76 14.28 -7.31 1.43
CA SER A 76 13.54 -6.11 1.03
C SER A 76 12.73 -6.37 -0.24
N ILE A 77 11.46 -5.97 -0.22
CA ILE A 77 10.55 -6.07 -1.38
C ILE A 77 9.88 -4.72 -1.61
N TYR A 78 10.14 -4.08 -2.73
CA TYR A 78 9.48 -2.86 -3.17
C TYR A 78 8.22 -3.20 -3.94
N VAL A 79 7.12 -2.58 -3.55
CA VAL A 79 5.82 -2.69 -4.21
C VAL A 79 5.44 -1.33 -4.76
N GLU A 80 5.33 -1.26 -6.07
CA GLU A 80 5.07 -0.03 -6.82
C GLU A 80 3.64 -0.06 -7.40
N SER A 81 2.87 1.00 -7.16
CA SER A 81 1.56 1.23 -7.78
C SER A 81 1.17 2.71 -7.59
N GLY A 82 -0.06 3.09 -7.93
CA GLY A 82 -0.43 4.51 -7.88
C GLY A 82 -1.71 4.86 -8.64
N LYS A 83 -1.85 6.13 -9.01
CA LYS A 83 -2.77 6.68 -10.01
C LYS A 83 -2.00 7.50 -11.07
N GLY A 84 -2.68 8.05 -12.06
CA GLY A 84 -2.03 8.86 -13.10
C GLY A 84 -1.15 8.04 -14.07
N LYS A 85 -0.47 8.75 -14.98
CA LYS A 85 0.12 8.17 -16.19
C LYS A 85 1.18 7.09 -15.94
N ARG A 86 1.98 7.24 -14.87
CA ARG A 86 3.04 6.28 -14.50
C ARG A 86 2.44 4.95 -14.05
N ALA A 87 1.38 4.98 -13.25
CA ALA A 87 0.69 3.80 -12.77
C ALA A 87 -0.19 3.16 -13.86
N GLU A 88 -0.80 3.95 -14.74
CA GLU A 88 -1.65 3.46 -15.85
C GLU A 88 -0.92 2.52 -16.82
N ALA A 89 0.40 2.64 -16.93
CA ALA A 89 1.22 1.72 -17.73
C ALA A 89 1.27 0.29 -17.14
N ILE A 90 0.91 0.11 -15.87
CA ILE A 90 0.94 -1.18 -15.17
C ILE A 90 -0.42 -1.87 -15.33
N THR A 91 -0.55 -2.75 -16.32
CA THR A 91 -1.82 -3.43 -16.62
C THR A 91 -1.97 -4.78 -15.94
N GLU A 92 -0.87 -5.36 -15.44
CA GLU A 92 -0.85 -6.62 -14.71
C GLU A 92 0.21 -6.63 -13.61
N LEU A 93 0.17 -7.62 -12.71
CA LEU A 93 1.24 -7.81 -11.73
C LEU A 93 2.53 -8.24 -12.43
N GLN A 94 3.60 -7.48 -12.21
CA GLN A 94 4.90 -7.72 -12.84
C GLN A 94 6.01 -7.67 -11.80
N VAL A 95 6.74 -8.76 -11.62
CA VAL A 95 7.99 -8.74 -10.84
C VAL A 95 9.11 -8.30 -11.77
N THR A 96 9.59 -7.07 -11.59
CA THR A 96 10.62 -6.44 -12.43
C THR A 96 12.04 -6.74 -11.93
N ASP A 97 12.18 -6.93 -10.62
CA ASP A 97 13.39 -7.48 -10.01
C ASP A 97 12.98 -8.59 -9.04
N PRO A 98 13.26 -9.87 -9.36
CA PRO A 98 12.88 -10.96 -8.48
C PRO A 98 13.82 -11.14 -7.29
N CYS A 99 14.93 -10.39 -7.17
CA CYS A 99 16.03 -10.74 -6.29
C CYS A 99 16.15 -9.84 -5.06
N ALA A 100 15.91 -10.40 -3.87
CA ALA A 100 16.20 -9.68 -2.62
C ALA A 100 17.60 -9.99 -2.03
N PHE A 101 18.48 -10.64 -2.79
CA PHE A 101 19.80 -11.11 -2.32
C PHE A 101 20.98 -10.24 -2.76
N ASP A 102 20.77 -9.36 -3.73
CA ASP A 102 21.83 -8.58 -4.38
C ASP A 102 22.10 -7.22 -3.71
N GLY A 103 21.35 -6.92 -2.64
CA GLY A 103 21.42 -5.68 -1.88
C GLY A 103 20.51 -4.56 -2.40
N ASN A 104 19.87 -4.73 -3.56
CA ASN A 104 18.95 -3.74 -4.14
C ASN A 104 17.49 -4.01 -3.74
N GLY A 105 17.19 -5.25 -3.31
CA GLY A 105 15.84 -5.67 -2.97
C GLY A 105 15.05 -6.08 -4.22
N ALA A 106 14.03 -6.91 -4.03
CA ALA A 106 13.15 -7.31 -5.12
C ALA A 106 12.10 -6.22 -5.38
N THR A 107 11.64 -6.06 -6.61
CA THR A 107 10.63 -5.06 -6.99
C THR A 107 9.48 -5.71 -7.75
N LEU A 108 8.25 -5.36 -7.36
CA LEU A 108 7.05 -5.70 -8.11
C LEU A 108 6.16 -4.49 -8.35
N LYS A 109 5.49 -4.52 -9.49
CA LYS A 109 4.49 -3.55 -9.91
C LYS A 109 3.11 -4.19 -9.81
N LEU A 110 2.17 -3.47 -9.20
CA LEU A 110 0.77 -3.88 -9.10
C LEU A 110 -0.11 -2.89 -9.88
N PRO A 111 -1.10 -3.37 -10.65
CA PRO A 111 -2.00 -2.48 -11.36
C PRO A 111 -2.72 -1.51 -10.41
N PRO A 112 -3.03 -0.30 -10.87
CA PRO A 112 -3.81 0.64 -10.09
C PRO A 112 -5.24 0.10 -9.89
N ASN A 113 -5.76 0.19 -8.67
CA ASN A 113 -7.17 -0.08 -8.39
C ASN A 113 -7.74 0.95 -7.42
N LYS A 114 -8.74 1.71 -7.89
CA LYS A 114 -9.40 2.78 -7.15
C LYS A 114 -10.04 2.32 -5.83
N ASN A 115 -10.51 1.08 -5.74
CA ASN A 115 -11.09 0.50 -4.53
C ASN A 115 -10.08 -0.37 -3.75
N GLY A 116 -8.82 -0.40 -4.19
CA GLY A 116 -7.77 -1.25 -3.64
C GLY A 116 -7.99 -2.74 -3.91
N TYR A 117 -7.36 -3.56 -3.07
CA TYR A 117 -7.41 -5.01 -3.17
C TYR A 117 -7.72 -5.64 -1.82
N ASN A 118 -8.48 -6.73 -1.81
CA ASN A 118 -8.43 -7.66 -0.68
C ASN A 118 -7.20 -8.55 -0.86
N VAL A 119 -6.33 -8.58 0.14
CA VAL A 119 -5.05 -9.27 0.07
C VAL A 119 -5.01 -10.43 1.04
N TYR A 120 -4.72 -11.62 0.53
CA TYR A 120 -4.65 -12.84 1.32
C TYR A 120 -3.31 -13.53 1.15
N ALA A 121 -2.71 -13.95 2.27
CA ALA A 121 -1.42 -14.63 2.28
C ALA A 121 -1.53 -16.05 2.83
N ARG A 122 -0.78 -16.98 2.25
CA ARG A 122 -0.77 -18.39 2.64
C ARG A 122 0.61 -19.00 2.51
N VAL A 123 1.13 -19.55 3.61
CA VAL A 123 2.38 -20.32 3.56
C VAL A 123 2.14 -21.71 3.00
N LEU A 124 2.88 -22.06 1.95
CA LEU A 124 2.87 -23.34 1.27
C LEU A 124 4.23 -24.03 1.46
N ALA A 125 4.33 -24.97 2.40
CA ALA A 125 5.47 -25.86 2.52
C ALA A 125 5.15 -27.02 3.47
N LYS A 126 6.00 -28.05 3.51
CA LYS A 126 5.95 -29.07 4.56
C LYS A 126 6.40 -28.41 5.87
N PRO A 127 5.59 -28.48 6.95
CA PRO A 127 6.03 -28.04 8.26
C PRO A 127 7.10 -29.01 8.75
N THR A 128 8.37 -28.58 8.77
CA THR A 128 9.41 -29.27 9.53
C THR A 128 9.38 -28.80 10.97
N ASP A 129 9.48 -27.49 11.21
CA ASP A 129 9.64 -26.88 12.54
C ASP A 129 8.77 -25.63 12.76
N GLU A 130 7.53 -25.66 12.28
CA GLU A 130 6.59 -24.52 12.32
C GLU A 130 7.17 -23.19 11.77
N PRO A 131 7.68 -23.19 10.52
CA PRO A 131 8.33 -22.01 9.97
C PRO A 131 7.35 -20.84 9.86
N TYR A 132 7.86 -19.62 9.98
CA TYR A 132 7.09 -18.39 9.83
C TYR A 132 7.80 -17.41 8.90
N ILE A 133 7.03 -16.47 8.37
CA ILE A 133 7.56 -15.29 7.70
C ILE A 133 6.76 -14.08 8.20
N GLY A 134 7.49 -13.10 8.73
CA GLY A 134 6.97 -11.78 9.05
C GLY A 134 7.02 -10.88 7.81
N LEU A 135 6.01 -10.05 7.64
CA LEU A 135 6.01 -8.97 6.66
C LEU A 135 5.73 -7.65 7.37
N GLU A 136 6.56 -6.65 7.11
CA GLU A 136 6.49 -5.32 7.71
C GLU A 136 6.48 -4.26 6.60
N PRO A 137 5.36 -3.54 6.40
CA PRO A 137 5.27 -2.50 5.39
C PRO A 137 5.73 -1.15 5.93
N SER A 138 6.46 -0.41 5.10
CA SER A 138 6.84 0.98 5.31
C SER A 138 6.71 1.76 4.01
N LEU A 139 6.45 3.07 4.12
CA LEU A 139 6.38 3.94 2.95
C LEU A 139 7.80 4.30 2.53
N TYR A 140 8.13 4.11 1.25
CA TYR A 140 9.49 4.32 0.75
C TYR A 140 9.61 5.61 -0.08
N MET A 141 8.72 5.81 -1.04
CA MET A 141 8.76 6.97 -1.95
C MET A 141 7.37 7.29 -2.46
N VAL A 142 7.06 8.59 -2.63
CA VAL A 142 5.81 9.07 -3.21
C VAL A 142 6.03 10.29 -4.08
N GLN A 143 5.36 10.31 -5.23
CA GLN A 143 5.53 11.32 -6.26
C GLN A 143 4.19 11.76 -6.86
N ASP A 144 4.20 12.95 -7.46
CA ASP A 144 3.13 13.42 -8.36
C ASP A 144 3.27 12.86 -9.79
N GLU A 145 2.36 13.25 -10.69
CA GLU A 145 2.36 12.84 -12.10
C GLU A 145 3.64 13.25 -12.86
N ASP A 146 4.26 14.36 -12.47
CA ASP A 146 5.46 14.92 -13.10
C ASP A 146 6.75 14.34 -12.51
N GLY A 147 6.64 13.64 -11.36
CA GLY A 147 7.72 12.96 -10.68
C GLY A 147 8.42 13.79 -9.64
N ASN A 148 7.82 14.88 -9.20
CA ASN A 148 8.31 15.61 -8.05
C ASN A 148 7.96 14.78 -6.81
N ASP A 149 8.95 14.64 -5.93
CA ASP A 149 8.73 14.02 -4.64
C ASP A 149 7.77 14.87 -3.82
N LEU A 150 6.81 14.22 -3.18
CA LEU A 150 5.80 14.91 -2.38
C LEU A 150 6.27 15.05 -0.94
N LEU A 151 6.04 16.23 -0.36
CA LEU A 151 6.34 16.45 1.04
C LEU A 151 5.34 15.71 1.92
N PHE A 152 5.86 14.80 2.72
CA PHE A 152 5.14 14.26 3.87
C PHE A 152 5.30 15.20 5.07
N LEU A 153 4.26 15.97 5.38
CA LEU A 153 4.10 16.46 6.75
C LEU A 153 3.49 15.34 7.59
N GLY A 154 4.34 14.43 8.07
CA GLY A 154 3.92 13.32 8.91
C GLY A 154 5.03 12.72 9.75
N LEU A 155 4.98 12.97 11.06
CA LEU A 155 5.35 11.96 12.05
C LEU A 155 4.14 11.02 12.16
N VAL A 156 4.39 9.71 12.11
CA VAL A 156 3.51 8.66 12.63
C VAL A 156 2.85 9.14 13.92
N THR A 157 1.54 9.35 13.90
CA THR A 157 0.77 9.76 15.09
C THR A 157 0.23 8.52 15.80
N ASP A 158 -0.35 8.69 16.97
CA ASP A 158 -1.10 7.66 17.69
C ASP A 158 -2.37 7.16 16.96
N GLN A 159 -2.63 7.64 15.73
CA GLN A 159 -3.73 7.20 14.84
C GLN A 159 -3.26 6.95 13.37
N GLY A 160 -1.96 6.89 13.09
CA GLY A 160 -1.41 6.66 11.74
C GLY A 160 0.04 6.18 11.78
N PHE A 161 0.37 5.17 10.96
CA PHE A 161 1.39 4.12 11.17
C PHE A 161 1.18 3.32 12.48
N GLU A 162 0.03 2.64 12.56
CA GLU A 162 -0.15 1.35 13.26
C GLU A 162 -0.02 0.19 12.24
N THR A 163 1.02 0.13 11.40
CA THR A 163 1.09 -0.95 10.39
C THR A 163 1.04 -2.31 11.08
N PRO A 164 0.09 -3.21 10.72
CA PRO A 164 0.08 -4.54 11.28
C PRO A 164 1.27 -5.28 10.67
N THR A 165 2.33 -5.49 11.44
CA THR A 165 3.26 -6.58 11.13
C THR A 165 2.45 -7.85 11.13
N VAL A 166 2.37 -8.53 10.00
CA VAL A 166 1.70 -9.83 9.94
C VAL A 166 2.76 -10.91 9.94
N SER A 167 2.63 -11.85 10.88
CA SER A 167 3.41 -13.07 10.85
C SER A 167 2.52 -14.21 10.38
N VAL A 168 2.90 -14.83 9.26
CA VAL A 168 2.20 -15.99 8.73
C VAL A 168 3.00 -17.24 9.07
N THR A 169 2.45 -18.08 9.95
CA THR A 169 3.11 -19.31 10.42
C THR A 169 2.52 -20.56 9.78
N ARG A 170 3.38 -21.53 9.47
CA ARG A 170 2.98 -22.84 8.95
C ARG A 170 2.85 -23.87 10.08
N LYS A 171 1.66 -23.97 10.66
CA LYS A 171 1.31 -25.04 11.62
C LYS A 171 1.08 -26.38 10.92
N LYS A 172 1.20 -27.51 11.63
CA LYS A 172 0.87 -28.84 11.10
C LYS A 172 -0.58 -28.93 10.58
N GLY A 173 -0.80 -29.61 9.45
CA GLY A 173 -2.14 -29.82 8.87
C GLY A 173 -2.35 -29.13 7.52
N LYS A 174 -3.61 -28.85 7.15
CA LYS A 174 -3.94 -28.08 5.93
C LYS A 174 -3.68 -26.59 6.18
N SER A 175 -2.77 -26.00 5.40
CA SER A 175 -2.52 -24.56 5.44
C SER A 175 -3.76 -23.80 4.96
N LYS A 176 -4.09 -22.68 5.58
CA LYS A 176 -5.17 -21.78 5.16
C LYS A 176 -4.63 -20.38 4.94
N ALA A 177 -5.22 -19.63 4.02
CA ALA A 177 -4.89 -18.22 3.83
C ALA A 177 -5.36 -17.37 5.02
N VAL A 178 -4.65 -16.27 5.23
CA VAL A 178 -4.91 -15.24 6.23
C VAL A 178 -5.13 -13.92 5.49
N ASP A 179 -6.09 -13.13 5.96
CA ASP A 179 -6.33 -11.78 5.44
C ASP A 179 -5.21 -10.85 5.92
N ILE A 180 -4.55 -10.19 4.96
CA ILE A 180 -3.45 -9.25 5.20
C ILE A 180 -3.75 -7.88 4.57
N SER A 181 -5.02 -7.61 4.21
CA SER A 181 -5.42 -6.38 3.51
C SER A 181 -5.04 -5.11 4.30
N GLY A 182 -5.08 -5.18 5.63
CA GLY A 182 -4.72 -4.07 6.51
C GLY A 182 -3.26 -3.60 6.40
N MET A 183 -2.35 -4.42 5.85
CA MET A 183 -0.96 -3.98 5.58
C MET A 183 -0.85 -2.88 4.53
N PHE A 184 -1.88 -2.74 3.71
CA PHE A 184 -1.91 -1.81 2.59
C PHE A 184 -2.91 -0.67 2.84
N GLN A 185 -3.38 -0.51 4.07
CA GLN A 185 -4.23 0.61 4.47
C GLN A 185 -3.39 1.69 5.14
N TRP A 186 -3.65 2.94 4.79
CA TRP A 186 -2.91 4.09 5.27
C TRP A 186 -3.84 5.22 5.71
N SER A 187 -3.43 5.92 6.76
CA SER A 187 -4.08 7.13 7.27
C SER A 187 -2.99 8.17 7.53
N GLY A 188 -3.19 9.38 7.03
CA GLY A 188 -2.21 10.46 7.15
C GLY A 188 -2.52 11.60 6.18
N THR A 189 -1.57 12.50 6.02
CA THR A 189 -1.72 13.68 5.14
C THR A 189 -0.60 13.69 4.10
N VAL A 190 -0.97 13.93 2.84
CA VAL A 190 -0.04 14.12 1.71
C VAL A 190 -0.15 15.57 1.25
N CYS A 191 0.99 16.25 1.07
CA CYS A 191 1.03 17.63 0.64
C CYS A 191 1.74 17.76 -0.72
N TYR A 192 1.05 18.41 -1.66
CA TYR A 192 1.51 18.65 -3.02
C TYR A 192 2.13 20.04 -3.12
N PHE A 193 3.21 20.20 -3.89
CA PHE A 193 3.80 21.52 -4.17
C PHE A 193 3.07 22.28 -5.27
N GLU A 194 2.32 21.56 -6.10
CA GLU A 194 1.39 22.11 -7.07
C GLU A 194 -0.05 21.83 -6.65
N GLU A 195 -0.99 22.67 -7.09
CA GLU A 195 -2.41 22.49 -6.76
C GLU A 195 -2.93 21.20 -7.42
N PRO A 196 -3.33 20.18 -6.64
CA PRO A 196 -3.72 18.89 -7.20
C PRO A 196 -5.09 18.99 -7.87
N THR A 197 -5.24 18.36 -9.05
CA THR A 197 -6.47 18.42 -9.84
C THR A 197 -7.66 17.69 -9.20
N ASP A 198 -7.39 16.75 -8.28
CA ASP A 198 -8.39 15.97 -7.53
C ASP A 198 -8.80 16.64 -6.20
N GLY A 199 -8.35 17.88 -5.98
CA GLY A 199 -8.71 18.73 -4.86
C GLY A 199 -7.86 18.52 -3.60
N TYR A 200 -7.84 19.56 -2.75
CA TYR A 200 -7.10 19.62 -1.49
C TYR A 200 -8.00 20.15 -0.35
N GLU A 201 -7.60 19.90 0.90
CA GLU A 201 -8.35 20.29 2.10
C GLU A 201 -7.85 21.60 2.70
N SER A 202 -6.53 21.81 2.65
CA SER A 202 -5.86 22.99 3.18
C SER A 202 -4.63 23.34 2.34
N SER A 203 -4.23 24.59 2.40
CA SER A 203 -2.91 25.01 1.91
C SER A 203 -2.13 25.72 3.01
N SER A 204 -0.82 25.51 3.02
CA SER A 204 0.08 26.15 3.97
C SER A 204 1.43 26.47 3.36
N THR A 205 2.07 27.53 3.85
CA THR A 205 3.44 27.88 3.50
C THR A 205 4.42 27.03 4.30
N VAL A 206 5.37 26.43 3.61
CA VAL A 206 6.51 25.69 4.18
C VAL A 206 7.81 26.35 3.75
N CYS A 207 8.82 26.24 4.60
CA CYS A 207 10.18 26.67 4.37
C CYS A 207 11.01 25.45 4.03
N CYS A 208 11.45 25.34 2.79
CA CYS A 208 12.21 24.19 2.32
C CYS A 208 13.67 24.55 2.04
N VAL A 209 14.57 23.59 2.26
CA VAL A 209 16.01 23.74 2.00
C VAL A 209 16.45 22.63 1.06
N ASP A 210 17.14 23.02 -0.01
CA ASP A 210 17.94 22.14 -0.87
C ASP A 210 19.41 22.41 -0.53
N SER A 211 19.99 21.53 0.27
CA SER A 211 21.32 21.70 0.88
C SER A 211 22.45 21.28 -0.07
N ASP A 212 22.18 20.36 -0.98
CA ASP A 212 23.17 19.83 -1.93
C ASP A 212 22.99 20.35 -3.36
N LEU A 213 21.94 21.16 -3.59
CA LEU A 213 21.62 21.86 -4.83
C LEU A 213 21.35 20.90 -5.99
N ASP A 214 20.82 19.71 -5.70
CA ASP A 214 20.44 18.73 -6.70
C ASP A 214 19.04 18.97 -7.29
N GLY A 215 18.29 19.93 -6.73
CA GLY A 215 16.92 20.27 -7.13
C GLY A 215 15.84 19.50 -6.38
N ILE A 216 16.22 18.65 -5.41
CA ILE A 216 15.33 17.94 -4.50
C ILE A 216 15.36 18.65 -3.14
N LEU A 217 14.19 18.79 -2.51
CA LEU A 217 14.08 19.44 -1.21
C LEU A 217 14.46 18.43 -0.12
N ASP A 218 15.51 18.73 0.65
CA ASP A 218 16.01 17.85 1.73
C ASP A 218 15.13 17.90 2.97
N ASP A 219 14.71 19.11 3.34
CA ASP A 219 13.95 19.37 4.57
C ASP A 219 12.97 20.50 4.33
N CYS A 220 11.75 20.33 4.83
CA CYS A 220 10.70 21.32 4.78
C CYS A 220 10.02 21.42 6.13
N THR A 221 10.00 22.63 6.68
CA THR A 221 9.34 22.91 7.96
C THR A 221 8.19 23.89 7.78
N PRO A 222 7.12 23.82 8.59
CA PRO A 222 6.06 24.82 8.54
C PRO A 222 6.63 26.23 8.76
N ALA A 223 6.21 27.19 7.93
CA ALA A 223 6.65 28.57 8.10
C ALA A 223 6.22 29.13 9.45
N THR A 224 7.06 29.96 10.06
CA THR A 224 6.69 30.64 11.30
C THR A 224 5.64 31.68 10.98
N VAL A 225 4.46 31.56 11.59
CA VAL A 225 3.36 32.51 11.41
C VAL A 225 3.39 33.52 12.55
N ASP A 226 3.60 34.79 12.23
CA ASP A 226 3.41 35.87 13.19
C ASP A 226 1.91 36.07 13.46
N THR A 227 1.45 35.56 14.60
CA THR A 227 0.06 35.66 15.08
C THR A 227 -0.50 37.09 15.18
N SER A 228 0.34 38.13 15.09
CA SER A 228 -0.10 39.52 15.10
C SER A 228 -0.27 40.13 13.70
N THR A 229 0.40 39.58 12.69
CA THR A 229 0.39 40.09 11.31
C THR A 229 -0.09 39.07 10.27
N GLU A 230 -0.30 37.81 10.68
CA GLU A 230 -0.59 36.65 9.83
C GLU A 230 0.46 36.45 8.72
N LEU A 231 1.66 37.00 8.90
CA LEU A 231 2.75 36.88 7.95
C LEU A 231 3.53 35.59 8.23
N SER A 232 3.66 34.76 7.20
CA SER A 232 4.58 33.61 7.20
C SER A 232 5.99 34.11 6.90
N THR A 233 6.98 33.65 7.65
CA THR A 233 8.39 33.97 7.42
C THR A 233 9.23 32.72 7.49
N CYS A 234 10.16 32.59 6.54
CA CYS A 234 11.16 31.53 6.51
C CYS A 234 12.55 32.02 6.95
N GLU A 235 13.38 31.10 7.44
CA GLU A 235 14.75 31.42 7.84
C GLU A 235 15.64 31.72 6.62
N GLU A 236 16.68 32.54 6.81
CA GLU A 236 17.60 32.90 5.73
C GLU A 236 18.29 31.66 5.17
N GLY A 237 18.14 31.41 3.85
CA GLY A 237 18.65 30.22 3.18
C GLY A 237 17.59 29.16 2.86
N SER A 238 16.34 29.35 3.27
CA SER A 238 15.20 28.52 2.86
C SER A 238 14.32 29.20 1.82
N GLU A 239 13.69 28.38 0.96
CA GLU A 239 12.72 28.81 -0.05
C GLU A 239 11.29 28.70 0.50
N GLU A 240 10.49 29.75 0.29
CA GLU A 240 9.07 29.79 0.64
C GLU A 240 8.25 29.08 -0.43
N LEU A 241 7.67 27.93 -0.07
CA LEU A 241 6.80 27.15 -0.96
C LEU A 241 5.39 27.05 -0.39
N THR A 242 4.39 27.09 -1.27
CA THR A 242 3.01 26.77 -0.90
C THR A 242 2.78 25.28 -1.11
N THR A 243 2.17 24.65 -0.12
CA THR A 243 1.76 23.24 -0.19
C THR A 243 0.25 23.12 -0.13
N TYR A 244 -0.29 22.09 -0.79
CA TYR A 244 -1.71 21.76 -0.86
C TYR A 244 -1.91 20.36 -0.28
N CYS A 245 -2.53 20.28 0.90
CA CYS A 245 -2.56 19.07 1.69
C CYS A 245 -3.93 18.36 1.61
N LYS A 246 -3.89 17.04 1.64
CA LYS A 246 -5.05 16.14 1.62
C LYS A 246 -4.88 15.04 2.65
N SER A 247 -5.92 14.82 3.46
CA SER A 247 -5.91 13.78 4.48
C SER A 247 -6.63 12.52 4.01
N PHE A 248 -6.15 11.38 4.49
CA PHE A 248 -6.65 10.06 4.15
C PHE A 248 -6.91 9.28 5.44
N THR A 249 -7.94 8.43 5.42
CA THR A 249 -8.33 7.61 6.57
C THR A 249 -8.67 6.20 6.10
N ALA A 250 -7.86 5.22 6.52
CA ALA A 250 -7.96 3.82 6.11
C ALA A 250 -8.03 3.65 4.58
N GLU A 251 -7.33 4.51 3.85
CA GLU A 251 -7.28 4.50 2.40
C GLU A 251 -6.31 3.41 1.92
N TRP A 252 -6.58 2.85 0.74
CA TRP A 252 -5.60 1.97 0.10
C TRP A 252 -4.34 2.77 -0.21
N ILE A 253 -3.18 2.35 0.30
CA ILE A 253 -1.97 3.17 0.33
C ILE A 253 -1.61 3.72 -1.05
N PHE A 254 -1.76 2.91 -2.11
CA PHE A 254 -1.44 3.29 -3.49
C PHE A 254 -2.43 4.30 -4.11
N ASN A 255 -3.51 4.67 -3.42
CA ASN A 255 -4.43 5.73 -3.87
C ASN A 255 -4.11 7.09 -3.25
N ALA A 256 -3.19 7.16 -2.28
CA ALA A 256 -2.89 8.38 -1.54
C ALA A 256 -2.18 9.45 -2.40
N ALA A 257 -1.52 9.04 -3.48
CA ALA A 257 -0.78 9.90 -4.40
C ALA A 257 -0.67 9.28 -5.80
N ASP A 258 -0.04 9.98 -6.74
CA ASP A 258 0.07 9.56 -8.13
C ASP A 258 0.99 8.36 -8.29
N TYR A 259 2.17 8.35 -7.69
CA TYR A 259 3.02 7.17 -7.72
C TYR A 259 3.59 6.89 -6.34
N ILE A 260 3.47 5.64 -5.91
CA ILE A 260 3.84 5.21 -4.57
C ILE A 260 4.67 3.94 -4.65
N THR A 261 5.79 3.97 -3.95
CA THR A 261 6.61 2.80 -3.64
C THR A 261 6.49 2.52 -2.15
N MET A 262 6.04 1.30 -1.82
CA MET A 262 6.01 0.77 -0.47
C MET A 262 7.10 -0.28 -0.32
N LEU A 263 7.90 -0.20 0.74
CA LEU A 263 8.82 -1.27 1.13
C LEU A 263 8.06 -2.27 2.00
N MET A 264 8.19 -3.55 1.68
CA MET A 264 7.71 -4.67 2.47
C MET A 264 8.92 -5.49 2.90
N GLU A 265 9.39 -5.26 4.11
CA GLU A 265 10.47 -6.04 4.70
C GLU A 265 9.93 -7.42 5.08
N SER A 266 10.65 -8.46 4.67
CA SER A 266 10.35 -9.82 5.03
C SER A 266 11.34 -10.30 6.08
N ASP A 267 10.87 -10.93 7.16
CA ASP A 267 11.69 -11.67 8.12
C ASP A 267 11.30 -13.15 8.04
N ASN A 268 12.11 -13.94 7.34
CA ASN A 268 11.83 -15.34 7.07
C ASN A 268 12.56 -16.26 8.05
N ASN A 269 11.84 -17.26 8.56
CA ASN A 269 12.39 -18.33 9.38
C ASN A 269 11.93 -19.68 8.82
N GLY A 270 12.54 -20.10 7.72
CA GLY A 270 12.38 -21.41 7.11
C GLY A 270 11.17 -21.58 6.18
N VAL A 271 10.44 -20.51 5.85
CA VAL A 271 9.34 -20.58 4.87
C VAL A 271 9.90 -20.69 3.45
N LYS A 272 9.52 -21.76 2.76
CA LYS A 272 9.95 -22.05 1.37
C LYS A 272 9.13 -21.34 0.31
N LEU A 273 7.84 -21.16 0.57
CA LEU A 273 6.92 -20.48 -0.35
C LEU A 273 5.80 -19.84 0.46
N LEU A 274 5.65 -18.53 0.28
CA LEU A 274 4.48 -17.75 0.68
C LEU A 274 3.74 -17.35 -0.60
N GLN A 275 2.46 -17.65 -0.67
CA GLN A 275 1.58 -17.24 -1.75
C GLN A 275 0.75 -16.05 -1.27
N ILE A 276 0.83 -14.92 -1.96
CA ILE A 276 0.01 -13.72 -1.74
C ILE A 276 -0.93 -13.56 -2.92
N ARG A 277 -2.20 -13.29 -2.66
CA ARG A 277 -3.20 -13.04 -3.70
C ARG A 277 -3.87 -11.69 -3.50
N PHE A 278 -3.94 -10.93 -4.57
CA PHE A 278 -4.57 -9.61 -4.64
C PHE A 278 -5.88 -9.74 -5.41
N TYR A 279 -7.00 -9.52 -4.74
CA TYR A 279 -8.34 -9.57 -5.32
C TYR A 279 -8.83 -8.13 -5.56
N PRO A 280 -8.97 -7.67 -6.82
CA PRO A 280 -9.48 -6.34 -7.13
C PRO A 280 -10.86 -6.10 -6.50
N ASN A 281 -11.06 -4.93 -5.88
CA ASN A 281 -12.36 -4.49 -5.33
C ASN A 281 -13.19 -3.64 -6.30
#